data_AF-A0AAV5TNG8-F1
#
_entry.id   AF-A0AAV5TNG8-F1
#
_cell.length_a   1.000
_cell.length_b   1.000
_cell.length_c   1.000
_cell.angle_alpha   90.00
_cell.angle_beta   90.00
_cell.angle_gamma   90.00
#
_symmetry.space_group_name_H-M   'P 1'
#
loop_
_entity.id
_entity.type
_entity.pdbx_description
1 polymer ?
#
loop_
_entity_poly.entity_id
_entity_poly.type
_entity_poly.pdbx_seq_one_letter_code
_entity_poly.pdbx_strand_id
1 'polypeptide(L)'
;NFTSFFRVVNFELQMRGAYAILSPCAQSHAFEERKVKVGPEDDPLKIGRAVARLKPCPDNAIFDCKVLSRNHAVLYYDDGSFYLKDTKSSNGTFVNNDRLAGTGEESEPKQVYSGDILQFGVEIVENSNKVAHGCIFAIVRLFDNDGNEAEPPSLSTATNTSVKQDHDSYYGYSLIGSHQLFQLQQYLKEALYREKAREEKIRQLEEVLVATEAASETAWKAGVNEDRLLARIESLEAALAIHAKNSTPDKLKQELDRLVEERSQLEITARENMKRALEEKSESTMRLADVERCMITTEEECNHLRKKVDELETSLASTMDNLEKQMILMTSQSKLIVEAEGRAEEAEMRQRERERFILNNEKKEESGDDKIRSALVYLASSAPVDRQLLSSLHSVTTVMLKEGGDEGEDSGEEDETEAIPPVPHAPEEATPDDSECGASSPIPPDVDEMADMKRRLEQVVNEKMALQLELESLRNTRQRKWIEEGLEMVKMETIGNDGRERERSQRREGMLVNQWPSMGVVALVPGLGFLLLLFLPLFTRFSNQS
;
A
#
# COMPACT_ATOMS: atom_id res chain seq x y z
N ASN A 1 15.55 48.14 19.00
CA ASN A 1 14.41 49.07 19.27
C ASN A 1 14.63 50.46 18.68
N PHE A 2 15.71 51.20 18.99
CA PHE A 2 15.95 52.55 18.45
C PHE A 2 15.91 52.65 16.90
N THR A 3 16.45 51.67 16.18
CA THR A 3 16.42 51.60 14.71
C THR A 3 15.04 51.39 14.09
N SER A 4 14.06 50.89 14.85
CA SER A 4 12.67 50.79 14.40
C SER A 4 11.99 52.16 14.44
N PHE A 5 12.15 52.88 15.56
CA PHE A 5 11.50 54.17 15.80
C PHE A 5 11.88 55.23 14.74
N PHE A 6 13.17 55.35 14.41
CA PHE A 6 13.63 56.25 13.34
C PHE A 6 13.17 55.85 11.93
N ARG A 7 12.79 54.58 11.71
CA ARG A 7 12.26 54.10 10.44
C ARG A 7 10.77 54.43 10.30
N VAL A 8 10.02 54.43 11.40
CA VAL A 8 8.61 54.89 11.45
C VAL A 8 8.51 56.39 11.25
N VAL A 9 9.30 57.20 11.97
CA VAL A 9 9.23 58.67 11.90
C VAL A 9 9.64 59.22 10.51
N ASN A 10 10.58 58.57 9.81
CA ASN A 10 10.85 58.93 8.40
C ASN A 10 9.71 58.53 7.44
N PHE A 11 8.92 57.51 7.79
CA PHE A 11 7.83 57.02 6.93
C PHE A 11 6.66 58.03 6.87
N GLU A 12 6.37 58.71 7.97
CA GLU A 12 5.33 59.76 8.01
C GLU A 12 5.80 61.05 7.30
N LEU A 13 7.05 61.48 7.54
CA LEU A 13 7.58 62.73 6.98
C LEU A 13 7.78 62.70 5.46
N GLN A 14 7.90 61.52 4.85
CA GLN A 14 8.13 61.38 3.40
C GLN A 14 6.85 61.37 2.56
N MET A 15 5.66 61.31 3.20
CA MET A 15 4.37 61.03 2.57
C MET A 15 3.45 62.26 2.35
N ARG A 16 4.01 63.42 2.01
CA ARG A 16 3.23 64.49 1.36
C ARG A 16 3.17 64.27 -0.15
N GLY A 17 1.98 64.44 -0.73
CA GLY A 17 1.69 64.26 -2.16
C GLY A 17 1.09 62.89 -2.48
N ALA A 18 0.17 62.89 -3.45
CA ALA A 18 -0.56 61.72 -3.93
C ALA A 18 0.34 60.53 -4.29
N TYR A 19 -0.17 59.31 -4.08
CA TYR A 19 0.60 58.08 -4.31
C TYR A 19 -0.28 56.89 -4.71
N ALA A 20 0.34 55.93 -5.38
CA ALA A 20 -0.27 54.65 -5.74
C ALA A 20 0.46 53.49 -5.07
N ILE A 21 -0.25 52.39 -4.83
CA ILE A 21 0.29 51.08 -4.47
C ILE A 21 -0.10 50.09 -5.57
N LEU A 22 0.89 49.62 -6.33
CA LEU A 22 0.72 48.62 -7.38
C LEU A 22 1.02 47.24 -6.79
N SER A 23 -0.03 46.43 -6.65
CA SER A 23 0.01 45.12 -6.00
C SER A 23 -0.05 44.02 -7.07
N PRO A 24 0.93 43.10 -7.17
CA PRO A 24 0.94 42.06 -8.21
C PRO A 24 -0.26 41.11 -8.09
N CYS A 25 -0.85 40.74 -9.22
CA CYS A 25 -1.87 39.69 -9.30
C CYS A 25 -1.22 38.32 -9.60
N ALA A 26 -1.87 37.23 -9.19
CA ALA A 26 -1.45 35.84 -9.45
C ALA A 26 -1.13 35.50 -10.92
N GLN A 27 -1.77 36.19 -11.88
CA GLN A 27 -1.57 36.02 -13.32
C GLN A 27 -0.53 36.99 -13.93
N SER A 28 0.16 37.79 -13.11
CA SER A 28 1.22 38.71 -13.54
C SER A 28 2.56 38.00 -13.74
N HIS A 29 3.36 38.51 -14.67
CA HIS A 29 4.81 38.38 -14.59
C HIS A 29 5.31 38.95 -13.25
N ALA A 30 6.31 38.29 -12.64
CA ALA A 30 6.67 38.54 -11.24
C ALA A 30 7.24 39.95 -11.00
N PHE A 31 6.69 40.65 -10.01
CA PHE A 31 7.24 41.88 -9.44
C PHE A 31 6.84 42.00 -7.96
N GLU A 32 7.54 42.82 -7.18
CA GLU A 32 7.21 43.09 -5.77
C GLU A 32 6.29 44.32 -5.66
N GLU A 33 5.40 44.38 -4.68
CA GLU A 33 4.52 45.54 -4.45
C GLU A 33 5.29 46.87 -4.51
N ARG A 34 4.82 47.82 -5.34
CA ARG A 34 5.45 49.13 -5.54
C ARG A 34 4.62 50.21 -4.87
N LYS A 35 5.22 51.02 -3.99
CA LYS A 35 4.59 52.22 -3.42
C LYS A 35 5.24 53.45 -4.04
N VAL A 36 4.52 54.08 -4.96
CA VAL A 36 5.05 55.03 -5.94
C VAL A 36 4.35 56.39 -5.78
N LYS A 37 5.09 57.50 -5.82
CA LYS A 37 4.46 58.83 -5.87
C LYS A 37 3.86 59.09 -7.24
N VAL A 38 2.73 59.79 -7.27
CA VAL A 38 2.04 60.22 -8.48
C VAL A 38 2.11 61.75 -8.54
N GLY A 39 2.69 62.27 -9.63
CA GLY A 39 2.78 63.71 -9.87
C GLY A 39 1.59 64.26 -10.69
N PRO A 40 1.55 65.59 -10.88
CA PRO A 40 0.61 66.24 -11.80
C PRO A 40 0.93 65.91 -13.26
N GLU A 41 0.09 66.34 -14.21
CA GLU A 41 0.28 66.07 -15.64
C GLU A 41 1.64 66.54 -16.19
N ASP A 42 2.22 67.61 -15.62
CA ASP A 42 3.56 68.13 -15.98
C ASP A 42 4.74 67.20 -15.60
N ASP A 43 4.62 66.38 -14.55
CA ASP A 43 5.61 65.35 -14.21
C ASP A 43 4.94 64.04 -13.78
N PRO A 44 4.42 63.28 -14.76
CA PRO A 44 3.58 62.12 -14.48
C PRO A 44 4.44 60.89 -14.17
N LEU A 45 3.90 59.97 -13.37
CA LEU A 45 4.56 58.71 -13.04
C LEU A 45 4.68 57.85 -14.31
N LYS A 46 5.92 57.59 -14.72
CA LYS A 46 6.22 56.81 -15.93
C LYS A 46 6.21 55.31 -15.65
N ILE A 47 5.37 54.59 -16.39
CA ILE A 47 5.19 53.14 -16.32
C ILE A 47 5.84 52.50 -17.55
N GLY A 48 6.72 51.51 -17.35
CA GLY A 48 7.40 50.88 -18.48
C GLY A 48 8.48 49.86 -18.13
N ARG A 49 9.21 49.44 -19.17
CA ARG A 49 10.25 48.41 -19.09
C ARG A 49 11.60 48.98 -18.65
N ALA A 50 12.28 48.22 -17.79
CA ALA A 50 13.66 48.45 -17.37
C ALA A 50 14.63 48.72 -18.53
N VAL A 51 15.60 49.61 -18.27
CA VAL A 51 16.71 49.95 -19.18
C VAL A 51 17.99 50.17 -18.38
N ALA A 52 19.15 50.14 -19.04
CA ALA A 52 20.46 50.28 -18.37
C ALA A 52 20.61 51.53 -17.46
N ARG A 53 19.85 52.61 -17.73
CA ARG A 53 19.83 53.85 -16.93
C ARG A 53 18.74 53.91 -15.85
N LEU A 54 17.75 53.01 -15.88
CA LEU A 54 16.57 53.06 -15.01
C LEU A 54 16.11 51.63 -14.69
N LYS A 55 16.37 51.20 -13.46
CA LYS A 55 16.12 49.84 -12.97
C LYS A 55 14.80 49.76 -12.18
N PRO A 56 14.18 48.58 -12.08
CA PRO A 56 13.06 48.35 -11.15
C PRO A 56 13.47 48.67 -9.71
N CYS A 57 12.61 49.36 -8.98
CA CYS A 57 12.83 49.75 -7.58
C CYS A 57 11.47 49.85 -6.85
N PRO A 58 11.35 49.57 -5.54
CA PRO A 58 10.06 49.63 -4.82
C PRO A 58 9.32 50.97 -4.87
N ASP A 59 10.02 52.06 -5.19
CA ASP A 59 9.53 53.43 -5.32
C ASP A 59 9.20 53.86 -6.76
N ASN A 60 9.33 52.97 -7.76
CA ASN A 60 9.02 53.26 -9.16
C ASN A 60 8.13 52.20 -9.85
N ALA A 61 7.49 52.60 -10.96
CA ALA A 61 6.65 51.75 -11.80
C ALA A 61 7.43 51.16 -12.99
N ILE A 62 8.68 50.76 -12.77
CA ILE A 62 9.56 50.18 -13.79
C ILE A 62 9.72 48.68 -13.56
N PHE A 63 9.49 47.89 -14.60
CA PHE A 63 9.41 46.42 -14.54
C PHE A 63 10.43 45.77 -15.47
N ASP A 64 11.06 44.66 -15.06
CA ASP A 64 11.93 43.87 -15.94
C ASP A 64 11.12 42.88 -16.81
N CYS A 65 10.08 43.40 -17.46
CA CYS A 65 9.11 42.60 -18.20
C CYS A 65 9.25 42.84 -19.71
N LYS A 66 9.66 41.80 -20.45
CA LYS A 66 10.01 41.88 -21.88
C LYS A 66 8.89 42.45 -22.76
N VAL A 67 7.62 42.14 -22.45
CA VAL A 67 6.46 42.59 -23.23
C VAL A 67 6.02 44.04 -22.96
N LEU A 68 6.62 44.74 -21.99
CA LEU A 68 6.40 46.18 -21.81
C LEU A 68 7.26 47.00 -22.78
N SER A 69 6.73 48.18 -23.11
CA SER A 69 7.43 49.25 -23.83
C SER A 69 8.28 50.06 -22.84
N ARG A 70 9.34 50.75 -23.30
CA ARG A 70 10.22 51.53 -22.39
C ARG A 70 9.48 52.69 -21.72
N ASN A 71 8.69 53.40 -22.52
CA ASN A 71 7.58 54.22 -22.06
C ASN A 71 6.34 53.42 -22.53
N HIS A 72 5.45 53.05 -21.62
CA HIS A 72 4.29 52.20 -21.95
C HIS A 72 2.98 52.89 -21.55
N ALA A 73 2.92 53.41 -20.33
CA ALA A 73 1.84 54.25 -19.86
C ALA A 73 2.37 55.36 -18.95
N VAL A 74 1.54 56.35 -18.65
CA VAL A 74 1.76 57.32 -17.58
C VAL A 74 0.53 57.40 -16.68
N LEU A 75 0.76 57.52 -15.37
CA LEU A 75 -0.26 57.75 -14.35
C LEU A 75 -0.01 59.14 -13.73
N TYR A 76 -1.04 59.97 -13.67
CA TYR A 76 -0.96 61.29 -13.06
C TYR A 76 -2.19 61.59 -12.19
N TYR A 77 -2.07 62.62 -11.37
CA TYR A 77 -3.11 63.09 -10.45
C TYR A 77 -3.42 64.56 -10.75
N ASP A 78 -4.66 64.86 -11.11
CA ASP A 78 -5.14 66.21 -11.41
C ASP A 78 -6.59 66.41 -10.93
N ASP A 79 -6.92 67.61 -10.49
CA ASP A 79 -8.21 68.03 -9.90
C ASP A 79 -8.92 66.95 -9.03
N GLY A 80 -8.18 66.40 -8.06
CA GLY A 80 -8.69 65.37 -7.14
C GLY A 80 -8.73 63.94 -7.70
N SER A 81 -8.44 63.74 -8.99
CA SER A 81 -8.65 62.49 -9.73
C SER A 81 -7.35 61.89 -10.26
N PHE A 82 -7.33 60.57 -10.44
CA PHE A 82 -6.22 59.84 -11.04
C PHE A 82 -6.52 59.45 -12.48
N TYR A 83 -5.56 59.66 -13.38
CA TYR A 83 -5.70 59.41 -14.81
C TYR A 83 -4.55 58.55 -15.34
N LEU A 84 -4.90 57.46 -16.05
CA LEU A 84 -3.98 56.58 -16.73
C LEU A 84 -4.06 56.80 -18.25
N LYS A 85 -2.91 56.98 -18.91
CA LYS A 85 -2.80 57.20 -20.35
C LYS A 85 -1.79 56.24 -20.98
N ASP A 86 -2.16 55.56 -22.07
CA ASP A 86 -1.25 54.74 -22.87
C ASP A 86 -0.37 55.64 -23.76
N THR A 87 0.95 55.45 -23.69
CA THR A 87 1.92 56.27 -24.44
C THR A 87 2.42 55.57 -25.70
N LYS A 88 1.51 55.18 -26.60
CA LYS A 88 1.80 54.49 -27.87
C LYS A 88 2.48 53.14 -27.66
N SER A 89 1.95 52.38 -26.70
CA SER A 89 2.49 51.07 -26.34
C SER A 89 2.31 50.05 -27.45
N SER A 90 3.28 49.12 -27.54
CA SER A 90 3.33 48.13 -28.62
C SER A 90 2.32 47.00 -28.43
N ASN A 91 1.92 46.74 -27.18
CA ASN A 91 1.08 45.61 -26.79
C ASN A 91 -0.25 46.03 -26.13
N GLY A 92 -0.41 47.31 -25.79
CA GLY A 92 -1.62 47.88 -25.18
C GLY A 92 -1.60 47.92 -23.65
N THR A 93 -2.12 49.00 -23.10
CA THR A 93 -2.55 49.14 -21.70
C THR A 93 -4.04 48.84 -21.60
N PHE A 94 -4.45 48.19 -20.51
CA PHE A 94 -5.85 47.87 -20.21
C PHE A 94 -6.20 48.23 -18.77
N VAL A 95 -7.46 48.61 -18.53
CA VAL A 95 -8.04 48.90 -17.20
C VAL A 95 -9.31 48.06 -17.08
N ASN A 96 -9.35 47.16 -16.09
CA ASN A 96 -10.45 46.21 -15.88
C ASN A 96 -10.79 45.39 -17.14
N ASN A 97 -9.75 44.94 -17.86
CA ASN A 97 -9.82 44.21 -19.13
C ASN A 97 -10.24 45.06 -20.37
N ASP A 98 -10.65 46.33 -20.19
CA ASP A 98 -10.87 47.26 -21.32
C ASP A 98 -9.55 47.84 -21.82
N ARG A 99 -9.26 47.77 -23.13
CA ARG A 99 -8.06 48.38 -23.73
C ARG A 99 -8.23 49.89 -23.89
N LEU A 100 -7.16 50.65 -23.64
CA LEU A 100 -7.21 52.12 -23.71
C LEU A 100 -7.11 52.71 -25.13
N ALA A 101 -6.42 52.05 -26.07
CA ALA A 101 -6.14 52.57 -27.41
C ALA A 101 -5.95 51.45 -28.46
N GLY A 102 -5.84 51.85 -29.74
CA GLY A 102 -5.30 50.99 -30.80
C GLY A 102 -3.80 50.69 -30.61
N THR A 103 -3.26 49.81 -31.45
CA THR A 103 -1.89 49.30 -31.26
C THR A 103 -0.85 50.32 -31.75
N GLY A 104 -0.02 50.84 -30.84
CA GLY A 104 0.91 51.92 -31.13
C GLY A 104 0.26 53.32 -31.19
N GLU A 105 -0.99 53.45 -30.75
CA GLU A 105 -1.72 54.71 -30.67
C GLU A 105 -1.69 55.27 -29.24
N GLU A 106 -1.85 56.59 -29.09
CA GLU A 106 -1.98 57.21 -27.75
C GLU A 106 -3.43 57.07 -27.30
N SER A 107 -3.68 56.79 -26.01
CA SER A 107 -5.05 56.87 -25.49
C SER A 107 -5.41 58.30 -25.09
N GLU A 108 -6.70 58.58 -25.04
CA GLU A 108 -7.19 59.64 -24.14
C GLU A 108 -6.94 59.23 -22.68
N PRO A 109 -6.84 60.17 -21.72
CA PRO A 109 -6.70 59.84 -20.31
C PRO A 109 -7.96 59.13 -19.77
N LYS A 110 -7.83 57.89 -19.29
CA LYS A 110 -8.92 57.18 -18.59
C LYS A 110 -8.76 57.41 -17.09
N GLN A 111 -9.79 57.92 -16.44
CA GLN A 111 -9.84 58.03 -14.98
C GLN A 111 -9.80 56.61 -14.36
N VAL A 112 -9.02 56.43 -13.29
CA VAL A 112 -8.81 55.15 -12.61
C VAL A 112 -9.05 55.29 -11.10
N TYR A 113 -9.51 54.20 -10.49
CA TYR A 113 -9.95 54.16 -9.10
C TYR A 113 -9.26 53.05 -8.29
N SER A 114 -9.28 53.18 -6.97
CA SER A 114 -8.80 52.14 -6.06
C SER A 114 -9.58 50.84 -6.24
N GLY A 115 -8.85 49.73 -6.36
CA GLY A 115 -9.41 48.41 -6.67
C GLY A 115 -9.47 48.08 -8.16
N ASP A 116 -9.12 49.00 -9.06
CA ASP A 116 -8.98 48.72 -10.50
C ASP A 116 -7.81 47.75 -10.78
N ILE A 117 -7.99 46.92 -11.80
CA ILE A 117 -6.96 46.01 -12.31
C ILE A 117 -6.32 46.62 -13.55
N LEU A 118 -5.07 47.04 -13.42
CA LEU A 118 -4.24 47.56 -14.51
C LEU A 118 -3.46 46.41 -15.16
N GLN A 119 -3.48 46.36 -16.49
CA GLN A 119 -2.69 45.41 -17.28
C GLN A 119 -1.81 46.16 -18.27
N PHE A 120 -0.52 45.80 -18.31
CA PHE A 120 0.45 46.38 -19.22
C PHE A 120 1.01 45.29 -20.15
N GLY A 121 0.66 45.40 -21.43
CA GLY A 121 0.96 44.42 -22.47
C GLY A 121 0.08 43.16 -22.43
N VAL A 122 0.38 42.24 -23.33
CA VAL A 122 -0.23 40.90 -23.42
C VAL A 122 0.85 39.84 -23.34
N GLU A 123 0.49 38.60 -22.99
CA GLU A 123 1.43 37.48 -23.01
C GLU A 123 1.85 37.15 -24.46
N ILE A 124 3.16 36.96 -24.67
CA ILE A 124 3.73 36.65 -25.99
C ILE A 124 4.53 35.35 -25.91
N VAL A 125 4.16 34.36 -26.73
CA VAL A 125 4.92 33.11 -26.91
C VAL A 125 5.87 33.28 -28.09
N GLU A 126 7.17 33.03 -27.88
CA GLU A 126 8.16 33.12 -28.96
C GLU A 126 8.26 31.80 -29.74
N ASN A 127 7.85 31.83 -31.01
CA ASN A 127 7.81 30.68 -31.92
C ASN A 127 9.15 29.93 -32.07
N SER A 128 10.29 30.58 -31.81
CA SER A 128 11.62 29.97 -31.86
C SER A 128 11.86 28.96 -30.74
N ASN A 129 11.49 29.30 -29.51
CA ASN A 129 11.87 28.57 -28.30
C ASN A 129 10.67 28.03 -27.49
N LYS A 130 9.43 28.36 -27.90
CA LYS A 130 8.18 28.09 -27.14
C LYS A 130 8.15 28.68 -25.72
N VAL A 131 8.99 29.69 -25.45
CA VAL A 131 9.00 30.42 -24.18
C VAL A 131 7.88 31.45 -24.21
N ALA A 132 7.01 31.42 -23.19
CA ALA A 132 6.00 32.44 -22.96
C ALA A 132 6.58 33.57 -22.09
N HIS A 133 6.33 34.81 -22.49
CA HIS A 133 6.66 36.02 -21.74
C HIS A 133 5.36 36.66 -21.26
N GLY A 134 5.01 36.42 -19.99
CA GLY A 134 3.83 37.01 -19.36
C GLY A 134 3.87 38.53 -19.28
N CYS A 135 2.70 39.15 -19.16
CA CYS A 135 2.49 40.59 -19.02
C CYS A 135 2.33 41.01 -17.55
N ILE A 136 2.35 42.32 -17.26
CA ILE A 136 2.17 42.82 -15.89
C ILE A 136 0.69 43.02 -15.61
N PHE A 137 0.21 42.44 -14.50
CA PHE A 137 -1.10 42.69 -13.91
C PHE A 137 -0.94 43.24 -12.49
N ALA A 138 -1.53 44.41 -12.21
CA ALA A 138 -1.49 45.05 -10.91
C ALA A 138 -2.89 45.48 -10.46
N ILE A 139 -3.28 45.14 -9.24
CA ILE A 139 -4.35 45.85 -8.53
C ILE A 139 -3.77 47.16 -8.02
N VAL A 140 -4.39 48.28 -8.39
CA VAL A 140 -3.97 49.61 -7.92
C VAL A 140 -4.81 50.04 -6.70
N ARG A 141 -4.14 50.64 -5.72
CA ARG A 141 -4.76 51.44 -4.65
C ARG A 141 -4.19 52.84 -4.74
N LEU A 142 -5.05 53.85 -4.76
CA LEU A 142 -4.75 55.23 -5.10
C LEU A 142 -5.12 56.14 -3.92
N PHE A 143 -4.19 56.99 -3.49
CA PHE A 143 -4.35 57.85 -2.32
C PHE A 143 -4.03 59.29 -2.68
N ASP A 144 -4.95 60.20 -2.39
CA ASP A 144 -4.86 61.62 -2.73
C ASP A 144 -3.80 62.38 -1.90
N ASN A 145 -3.76 63.71 -2.04
CA ASN A 145 -2.81 64.56 -1.31
C ASN A 145 -3.06 64.61 0.22
N ASP A 146 -4.28 64.33 0.67
CA ASP A 146 -4.72 64.38 2.07
C ASP A 146 -4.70 62.99 2.74
N GLY A 147 -4.56 61.93 1.95
CA GLY A 147 -4.46 60.53 2.37
C GLY A 147 -5.74 59.71 2.19
N ASN A 148 -6.79 60.26 1.55
CA ASN A 148 -8.03 59.53 1.27
C ASN A 148 -7.82 58.54 0.11
N GLU A 149 -8.45 57.37 0.19
CA GLU A 149 -8.41 56.37 -0.88
C GLU A 149 -9.42 56.73 -1.99
N ALA A 150 -8.99 56.78 -3.25
CA ALA A 150 -9.80 57.22 -4.38
C ALA A 150 -10.76 56.12 -4.87
N GLU A 151 -11.78 55.83 -4.06
CA GLU A 151 -12.85 54.87 -4.36
C GLU A 151 -13.73 55.31 -5.56
N PRO A 152 -14.30 54.35 -6.32
CA PRO A 152 -15.23 54.67 -7.40
C PRO A 152 -16.58 55.19 -6.88
N PRO A 153 -17.28 56.09 -7.60
CA PRO A 153 -18.53 56.72 -7.15
C PRO A 153 -19.70 55.77 -6.82
N SER A 154 -19.58 54.49 -7.15
CA SER A 154 -20.58 53.45 -6.93
C SER A 154 -20.46 52.72 -5.59
N LEU A 155 -19.37 52.87 -4.81
CA LEU A 155 -19.29 52.32 -3.45
C LEU A 155 -19.86 53.26 -2.37
N SER A 156 -19.73 54.57 -2.54
CA SER A 156 -20.05 55.60 -1.53
C SER A 156 -21.53 55.66 -1.08
N THR A 157 -22.44 54.97 -1.78
CA THR A 157 -23.88 54.91 -1.43
C THR A 157 -24.21 53.80 -0.42
N ALA A 158 -23.30 52.84 -0.19
CA ALA A 158 -23.61 51.62 0.58
C ALA A 158 -23.60 51.79 2.11
N THR A 159 -23.00 52.86 2.64
CA THR A 159 -22.66 52.98 4.08
C THR A 159 -23.38 54.11 4.84
N ASN A 160 -24.14 54.98 4.16
CA ASN A 160 -24.87 56.09 4.78
C ASN A 160 -26.38 55.86 4.85
N THR A 161 -26.84 55.11 5.85
CA THR A 161 -28.27 54.88 6.16
C THR A 161 -28.95 56.11 6.79
N SER A 162 -28.99 57.22 6.05
CA SER A 162 -29.89 58.35 6.37
C SER A 162 -31.33 57.98 6.03
N VAL A 163 -32.11 57.56 7.03
CA VAL A 163 -33.51 57.18 6.86
C VAL A 163 -34.33 58.33 6.26
N LYS A 164 -34.80 58.13 5.03
CA LYS A 164 -36.08 58.67 4.56
C LYS A 164 -36.87 57.51 3.96
N GLN A 165 -38.06 57.29 4.50
CA GLN A 165 -38.99 56.31 3.97
C GLN A 165 -39.65 56.92 2.74
N ASP A 166 -39.68 56.16 1.64
CA ASP A 166 -40.76 56.19 0.66
C ASP A 166 -40.87 54.79 0.04
N HIS A 167 -42.01 54.50 -0.60
CA HIS A 167 -42.51 53.14 -0.77
C HIS A 167 -42.06 52.42 -2.05
N ASP A 168 -42.33 51.10 -2.07
CA ASP A 168 -42.45 50.20 -3.23
C ASP A 168 -41.20 49.89 -4.10
N SER A 169 -40.46 48.85 -3.67
CA SER A 169 -39.89 47.84 -4.60
C SER A 169 -39.59 46.52 -3.88
N TYR A 170 -40.57 45.60 -3.92
CA TYR A 170 -40.39 44.20 -3.50
C TYR A 170 -39.63 43.45 -4.61
N TYR A 171 -38.68 42.57 -4.25
CA TYR A 171 -37.67 41.94 -5.14
C TYR A 171 -36.52 42.83 -5.64
N GLY A 172 -36.00 43.71 -4.79
CA GLY A 172 -34.72 44.42 -5.01
C GLY A 172 -33.47 43.51 -4.93
N TYR A 173 -33.34 42.52 -5.79
CA TYR A 173 -32.04 41.86 -6.02
C TYR A 173 -31.13 42.85 -6.76
N SER A 174 -30.14 43.42 -6.07
CA SER A 174 -29.13 44.24 -6.72
C SER A 174 -28.32 43.37 -7.67
N LEU A 175 -28.52 43.55 -8.99
CA LEU A 175 -27.77 42.82 -10.00
C LEU A 175 -26.31 43.26 -9.92
N ILE A 176 -25.46 42.38 -9.36
CA ILE A 176 -24.01 42.56 -9.32
C ILE A 176 -23.54 42.85 -10.76
N GLY A 177 -22.98 44.03 -10.98
CA GLY A 177 -22.55 44.45 -12.31
C GLY A 177 -21.51 43.49 -12.87
N SER A 178 -21.44 43.34 -14.19
CA SER A 178 -20.43 42.47 -14.85
C SER A 178 -19.00 42.78 -14.40
N HIS A 179 -18.70 44.07 -14.19
CA HIS A 179 -17.46 44.57 -13.58
C HIS A 179 -17.26 44.05 -12.14
N GLN A 180 -18.25 44.22 -11.25
CA GLN A 180 -18.17 43.75 -9.85
C GLN A 180 -18.04 42.23 -9.76
N LEU A 181 -18.73 41.48 -10.62
CA LEU A 181 -18.63 40.01 -10.68
C LEU A 181 -17.23 39.56 -11.13
N PHE A 182 -16.65 40.24 -12.12
CA PHE A 182 -15.27 40.01 -12.55
C PHE A 182 -14.26 40.37 -11.44
N GLN A 183 -14.44 41.52 -10.77
CA GLN A 183 -13.58 41.94 -9.66
C GLN A 183 -13.60 40.92 -8.51
N LEU A 184 -14.79 40.44 -8.12
CA LEU A 184 -14.96 39.37 -7.13
C LEU A 184 -14.30 38.05 -7.58
N GLN A 185 -14.45 37.66 -8.85
CA GLN A 185 -13.81 36.46 -9.41
C GLN A 185 -12.27 36.57 -9.33
N GLN A 186 -11.70 37.75 -9.57
CA GLN A 186 -10.26 37.97 -9.48
C GLN A 186 -9.77 38.02 -8.03
N TYR A 187 -10.52 38.63 -7.10
CA TYR A 187 -10.21 38.55 -5.67
C TYR A 187 -10.26 37.11 -5.14
N LEU A 188 -11.19 36.27 -5.61
CA LEU A 188 -11.23 34.85 -5.26
C LEU A 188 -9.98 34.09 -5.76
N LYS A 189 -9.58 34.30 -7.02
CA LYS A 189 -8.36 33.71 -7.60
C LYS A 189 -7.10 34.15 -6.85
N GLU A 190 -7.01 35.43 -6.53
CA GLU A 190 -5.89 36.02 -5.79
C GLU A 190 -5.84 35.49 -4.34
N ALA A 191 -6.98 35.31 -3.68
CA ALA A 191 -7.05 34.69 -2.35
C ALA A 191 -6.56 33.24 -2.37
N LEU A 192 -7.04 32.42 -3.31
CA LEU A 192 -6.60 31.02 -3.51
C LEU A 192 -5.11 30.92 -3.86
N TYR A 193 -4.59 31.84 -4.67
CA TYR A 193 -3.15 31.89 -4.97
C TYR A 193 -2.32 32.23 -3.73
N ARG A 194 -2.74 33.24 -2.95
CA ARG A 194 -2.08 33.61 -1.68
C ARG A 194 -2.17 32.51 -0.62
N GLU A 195 -3.24 31.71 -0.64
CA GLU A 195 -3.42 30.54 0.21
C GLU A 195 -2.40 29.46 -0.14
N LYS A 196 -2.40 28.99 -1.39
CA LYS A 196 -1.42 28.01 -1.88
C LYS A 196 0.04 28.46 -1.72
N ALA A 197 0.31 29.75 -1.91
CA ALA A 197 1.64 30.33 -1.70
C ALA A 197 2.03 30.50 -0.22
N ARG A 198 1.07 30.41 0.72
CA ARG A 198 1.32 30.31 2.17
C ARG A 198 1.52 28.86 2.58
N GLU A 199 0.70 27.93 2.10
CA GLU A 199 0.85 26.48 2.32
C GLU A 199 2.23 25.99 1.90
N GLU A 200 2.67 26.31 0.68
CA GLU A 200 4.00 25.90 0.18
C GLU A 200 5.16 26.52 0.98
N LYS A 201 4.99 27.74 1.53
CA LYS A 201 5.97 28.33 2.44
C LYS A 201 6.01 27.67 3.81
N ILE A 202 4.86 27.24 4.33
CA ILE A 202 4.79 26.47 5.59
C ILE A 202 5.48 25.12 5.38
N ARG A 203 5.16 24.41 4.29
CA ARG A 203 5.80 23.13 3.92
C ARG A 203 7.33 23.25 3.81
N GLN A 204 7.84 24.32 3.19
CA GLN A 204 9.28 24.60 3.11
C GLN A 204 9.92 24.91 4.47
N LEU A 205 9.21 25.61 5.36
CA LEU A 205 9.69 25.90 6.71
C LEU A 205 9.70 24.65 7.59
N GLU A 206 8.72 23.76 7.47
CA GLU A 206 8.68 22.46 8.13
C GLU A 206 9.84 21.56 7.66
N GLU A 207 10.09 21.51 6.35
CA GLU A 207 11.21 20.75 5.75
C GLU A 207 12.57 21.24 6.28
N VAL A 208 12.79 22.56 6.35
CA VAL A 208 14.00 23.16 6.93
C VAL A 208 14.08 22.93 8.45
N LEU A 209 12.96 23.00 9.17
CA LEU A 209 12.94 22.78 10.63
C LEU A 209 13.39 21.36 10.96
N VAL A 210 12.81 20.34 10.32
CA VAL A 210 13.21 18.92 10.51
C VAL A 210 14.68 18.70 10.12
N ALA A 211 15.16 19.32 9.04
CA ALA A 211 16.56 19.23 8.64
C ALA A 211 17.51 19.87 9.67
N THR A 212 17.15 21.02 10.25
CA THR A 212 17.95 21.69 11.29
C THR A 212 17.89 20.96 12.64
N GLU A 213 16.77 20.35 12.99
CA GLU A 213 16.64 19.48 14.18
C GLU A 213 17.60 18.29 14.07
N ALA A 214 17.55 17.53 12.97
CA ALA A 214 18.45 16.39 12.72
C ALA A 214 19.93 16.80 12.67
N ALA A 215 20.25 17.96 12.08
CA ALA A 215 21.61 18.51 12.09
C ALA A 215 22.08 18.89 13.51
N SER A 216 21.19 19.42 14.35
CA SER A 216 21.51 19.77 15.74
C SER A 216 21.69 18.53 16.62
N GLU A 217 20.86 17.49 16.44
CA GLU A 217 20.94 16.24 17.20
C GLU A 217 22.23 15.47 16.85
N THR A 218 22.60 15.42 15.56
CA THR A 218 23.86 14.81 15.12
C THR A 218 25.08 15.60 15.56
N ALA A 219 25.05 16.95 15.54
CA ALA A 219 26.12 17.78 16.08
C ALA A 219 26.30 17.61 17.60
N TRP A 220 25.20 17.54 18.36
CA TRP A 220 25.24 17.28 19.81
C TRP A 220 25.80 15.88 20.12
N LYS A 221 25.35 14.85 19.40
CA LYS A 221 25.92 13.49 19.50
C LYS A 221 27.41 13.46 19.15
N ALA A 222 27.87 14.26 18.19
CA ALA A 222 29.29 14.37 17.88
C ALA A 222 30.08 14.99 19.05
N GLY A 223 29.62 16.12 19.61
CA GLY A 223 30.27 16.78 20.75
C GLY A 223 30.34 15.89 22.00
N VAL A 224 29.27 15.18 22.35
CA VAL A 224 29.26 14.24 23.49
C VAL A 224 30.24 13.07 23.28
N ASN A 225 30.43 12.63 22.03
CA ASN A 225 31.44 11.63 21.70
C ASN A 225 32.87 12.21 21.73
N GLU A 226 33.07 13.47 21.34
CA GLU A 226 34.35 14.18 21.45
C GLU A 226 34.77 14.36 22.92
N ASP A 227 33.88 14.88 23.78
CA ASP A 227 34.10 14.99 25.23
C ASP A 227 34.48 13.62 25.85
N ARG A 228 33.78 12.55 25.45
CA ARG A 228 34.06 11.18 25.91
C ARG A 228 35.41 10.65 25.42
N LEU A 229 35.83 11.02 24.21
CA LEU A 229 37.14 10.64 23.66
C LEU A 229 38.26 11.44 24.32
N LEU A 230 38.08 12.74 24.58
CA LEU A 230 39.02 13.59 25.31
C LEU A 230 39.24 13.07 26.73
N ALA A 231 38.17 12.83 27.50
CA ALA A 231 38.27 12.24 28.82
C ALA A 231 38.93 10.83 28.80
N ARG A 232 38.75 10.07 27.72
CA ARG A 232 39.45 8.79 27.53
C ARG A 232 40.95 8.98 27.26
N ILE A 233 41.33 9.96 26.43
CA ILE A 233 42.73 10.32 26.15
C ILE A 233 43.42 10.75 27.45
N GLU A 234 42.84 11.68 28.21
CA GLU A 234 43.37 12.11 29.52
C GLU A 234 43.59 10.92 30.48
N SER A 235 42.64 9.99 30.55
CA SER A 235 42.78 8.78 31.38
C SER A 235 43.92 7.86 30.92
N LEU A 236 44.20 7.81 29.61
CA LEU A 236 45.26 7.01 29.02
C LEU A 236 46.63 7.68 29.16
N GLU A 237 46.70 9.00 29.00
CA GLU A 237 47.92 9.78 29.27
C GLU A 237 48.32 9.71 30.74
N ALA A 238 47.36 9.79 31.66
CA ALA A 238 47.60 9.57 33.08
C ALA A 238 48.11 8.14 33.37
N ALA A 239 47.50 7.12 32.77
CA ALA A 239 47.95 5.73 32.91
C ALA A 239 49.35 5.50 32.31
N LEU A 240 49.65 6.09 31.15
CA LEU A 240 50.97 6.07 30.51
C LEU A 240 52.02 6.81 31.34
N ALA A 241 51.69 7.95 31.94
CA ALA A 241 52.59 8.67 32.85
C ALA A 241 52.89 7.89 34.14
N ILE A 242 51.93 7.10 34.63
CA ILE A 242 52.14 6.16 35.75
C ILE A 242 53.01 4.99 35.31
N HIS A 243 52.74 4.37 34.15
CA HIS A 243 53.58 3.29 33.61
C HIS A 243 55.02 3.76 33.33
N ALA A 244 55.22 4.92 32.70
CA ALA A 244 56.55 5.47 32.43
C ALA A 244 57.39 5.70 33.70
N LYS A 245 56.75 6.05 34.82
CA LYS A 245 57.40 6.15 36.15
C LYS A 245 57.64 4.80 36.82
N ASN A 246 56.85 3.77 36.50
CA ASN A 246 56.85 2.48 37.18
C ASN A 246 57.55 1.34 36.41
N SER A 247 57.84 1.51 35.12
CA SER A 247 58.46 0.52 34.23
C SER A 247 59.95 0.34 34.49
N THR A 248 60.29 -0.55 35.42
CA THR A 248 61.62 -1.17 35.47
C THR A 248 61.77 -2.21 34.36
N PRO A 249 62.99 -2.49 33.86
CA PRO A 249 63.20 -3.46 32.78
C PRO A 249 62.66 -4.86 33.09
N ASP A 250 62.72 -5.30 34.36
CA ASP A 250 62.16 -6.61 34.76
C ASP A 250 60.64 -6.68 34.64
N LYS A 251 59.91 -5.58 34.89
CA LYS A 251 58.44 -5.53 34.69
C LYS A 251 58.08 -5.53 33.21
N LEU A 252 58.85 -4.81 32.40
CA LEU A 252 58.68 -4.83 30.94
C LEU A 252 58.92 -6.23 30.38
N LYS A 253 59.90 -6.97 30.92
CA LYS A 253 60.11 -8.38 30.59
C LYS A 253 58.93 -9.24 31.06
N GLN A 254 58.46 -9.09 32.30
CA GLN A 254 57.37 -9.89 32.85
C GLN A 254 56.04 -9.70 32.07
N GLU A 255 55.72 -8.48 31.64
CA GLU A 255 54.55 -8.24 30.78
C GLU A 255 54.79 -8.71 29.33
N LEU A 256 56.03 -8.69 28.81
CA LEU A 256 56.34 -9.30 27.51
C LEU A 256 56.14 -10.83 27.55
N ASP A 257 56.67 -11.50 28.57
CA ASP A 257 56.51 -12.94 28.78
C ASP A 257 55.00 -13.29 28.91
N ARG A 258 54.23 -12.48 29.66
CA ARG A 258 52.76 -12.62 29.77
C ARG A 258 52.03 -12.38 28.44
N LEU A 259 52.36 -11.35 27.68
CA LEU A 259 51.71 -11.08 26.39
C LEU A 259 52.01 -12.15 25.34
N VAL A 260 53.17 -12.82 25.42
CA VAL A 260 53.49 -14.00 24.62
C VAL A 260 52.62 -15.19 25.03
N GLU A 261 52.44 -15.42 26.33
CA GLU A 261 51.55 -16.45 26.89
C GLU A 261 50.08 -16.22 26.47
N GLU A 262 49.55 -15.01 26.66
CA GLU A 262 48.19 -14.63 26.25
C GLU A 262 47.98 -14.76 24.72
N ARG A 263 48.96 -14.34 23.91
CA ARG A 263 48.92 -14.56 22.46
C ARG A 263 48.86 -16.05 22.12
N SER A 264 49.68 -16.88 22.77
CA SER A 264 49.71 -18.33 22.55
C SER A 264 48.35 -18.97 22.83
N GLN A 265 47.71 -18.59 23.95
CA GLN A 265 46.38 -19.07 24.34
C GLN A 265 45.28 -18.61 23.37
N LEU A 266 45.33 -17.35 22.90
CA LEU A 266 44.40 -16.85 21.87
C LEU A 266 44.60 -17.57 20.52
N GLU A 267 45.83 -17.88 20.15
CA GLU A 267 46.14 -18.61 18.91
C GLU A 267 45.68 -20.08 18.97
N ILE A 268 45.82 -20.73 20.13
CA ILE A 268 45.30 -22.08 20.38
C ILE A 268 43.77 -22.09 20.34
N THR A 269 43.11 -21.23 21.12
CA THR A 269 41.64 -21.21 21.18
C THR A 269 40.99 -20.80 19.85
N ALA A 270 41.59 -19.88 19.09
CA ALA A 270 41.15 -19.57 17.73
C ALA A 270 41.30 -20.78 16.78
N ARG A 271 42.42 -21.50 16.85
CA ARG A 271 42.68 -22.71 16.05
C ARG A 271 41.69 -23.84 16.39
N GLU A 272 41.38 -24.04 17.66
CA GLU A 272 40.41 -25.03 18.13
C GLU A 272 38.97 -24.70 17.73
N ASN A 273 38.56 -23.44 17.89
CA ASN A 273 37.23 -22.99 17.45
C ASN A 273 37.07 -23.09 15.92
N MET A 274 38.11 -22.74 15.15
CA MET A 274 38.12 -22.90 13.69
C MET A 274 38.06 -24.38 13.28
N LYS A 275 38.77 -25.27 13.99
CA LYS A 275 38.69 -26.72 13.77
C LYS A 275 37.28 -27.25 14.05
N ARG A 276 36.66 -26.87 15.17
CA ARG A 276 35.29 -27.27 15.52
C ARG A 276 34.28 -26.81 14.47
N ALA A 277 34.36 -25.56 14.02
CA ALA A 277 33.49 -25.02 12.97
C ALA A 277 33.66 -25.75 11.61
N LEU A 278 34.87 -26.23 11.29
CA LEU A 278 35.10 -27.06 10.10
C LEU A 278 34.53 -28.48 10.27
N GLU A 279 34.60 -29.05 11.48
CA GLU A 279 34.02 -30.35 11.83
C GLU A 279 32.47 -30.29 11.75
N GLU A 280 31.84 -29.30 12.41
CA GLU A 280 30.40 -29.01 12.34
C GLU A 280 29.93 -28.77 10.88
N LYS A 281 30.73 -28.05 10.08
CA LYS A 281 30.45 -27.88 8.64
C LYS A 281 30.51 -29.20 7.89
N SER A 282 31.52 -30.05 8.14
CA SER A 282 31.64 -31.34 7.46
C SER A 282 30.48 -32.28 7.80
N GLU A 283 30.07 -32.32 9.07
CA GLU A 283 28.97 -33.14 9.56
C GLU A 283 27.61 -32.67 9.01
N SER A 284 27.38 -31.35 8.94
CA SER A 284 26.18 -30.79 8.31
C SER A 284 26.13 -31.00 6.79
N THR A 285 27.27 -30.95 6.08
CA THR A 285 27.30 -31.35 4.66
C THR A 285 27.05 -32.84 4.44
N MET A 286 27.47 -33.71 5.37
CA MET A 286 27.16 -35.14 5.30
C MET A 286 25.66 -35.39 5.52
N ARG A 287 25.06 -34.77 6.55
CA ARG A 287 23.60 -34.83 6.78
C ARG A 287 22.79 -34.33 5.59
N LEU A 288 23.25 -33.29 4.90
CA LEU A 288 22.60 -32.80 3.69
C LEU A 288 22.61 -33.86 2.59
N ALA A 289 23.76 -34.47 2.31
CA ALA A 289 23.90 -35.54 1.32
C ALA A 289 23.15 -36.84 1.71
N ASP A 290 22.83 -37.05 2.99
CA ASP A 290 21.94 -38.11 3.45
C ASP A 290 20.47 -37.77 3.11
N VAL A 291 20.03 -36.55 3.44
CA VAL A 291 18.67 -36.07 3.15
C VAL A 291 18.39 -35.99 1.65
N GLU A 292 19.34 -35.49 0.85
CA GLU A 292 19.23 -35.45 -0.62
C GLU A 292 19.02 -36.86 -1.21
N ARG A 293 19.75 -37.87 -0.71
CA ARG A 293 19.56 -39.27 -1.14
C ARG A 293 18.20 -39.83 -0.71
N CYS A 294 17.76 -39.56 0.51
CA CYS A 294 16.41 -39.96 0.96
C CYS A 294 15.31 -39.30 0.12
N MET A 295 15.45 -38.01 -0.22
CA MET A 295 14.51 -37.31 -1.10
C MET A 295 14.41 -37.97 -2.47
N ILE A 296 15.54 -38.27 -3.11
CA ILE A 296 15.57 -38.98 -4.41
C ILE A 296 14.83 -40.32 -4.31
N THR A 297 15.10 -41.14 -3.28
CA THR A 297 14.38 -42.42 -3.12
C THR A 297 12.87 -42.24 -2.92
N THR A 298 12.43 -41.23 -2.15
CA THR A 298 10.99 -40.96 -2.00
C THR A 298 10.35 -40.39 -3.27
N GLU A 299 11.11 -39.67 -4.11
CA GLU A 299 10.64 -39.20 -5.42
C GLU A 299 10.48 -40.37 -6.40
N GLU A 300 11.42 -41.31 -6.42
CA GLU A 300 11.32 -42.56 -7.18
C GLU A 300 10.13 -43.41 -6.74
N GLU A 301 9.91 -43.57 -5.43
CA GLU A 301 8.73 -44.24 -4.86
C GLU A 301 7.42 -43.55 -5.25
N CYS A 302 7.33 -42.22 -5.11
CA CYS A 302 6.16 -41.45 -5.55
C CYS A 302 5.90 -41.62 -7.06
N ASN A 303 6.94 -41.63 -7.88
CA ASN A 303 6.80 -41.80 -9.33
C ASN A 303 6.45 -43.24 -9.73
N HIS A 304 6.83 -44.25 -8.94
CA HIS A 304 6.35 -45.62 -9.09
C HIS A 304 4.87 -45.76 -8.67
N LEU A 305 4.45 -45.10 -7.58
CA LEU A 305 3.06 -45.08 -7.14
C LEU A 305 2.14 -44.38 -8.15
N ARG A 306 2.56 -43.25 -8.74
CA ARG A 306 1.82 -42.59 -9.84
C ARG A 306 1.56 -43.56 -11.00
N LYS A 307 2.60 -44.22 -11.52
CA LYS A 307 2.48 -45.20 -12.61
C LYS A 307 1.51 -46.34 -12.27
N LYS A 308 1.53 -46.83 -11.02
CA LYS A 308 0.57 -47.84 -10.56
C LYS A 308 -0.87 -47.33 -10.50
N VAL A 309 -1.09 -46.05 -10.20
CA VAL A 309 -2.42 -45.43 -10.32
C VAL A 309 -2.82 -45.35 -11.80
N ASP A 310 -1.95 -44.87 -12.69
CA ASP A 310 -2.22 -44.82 -14.13
C ASP A 310 -2.55 -46.22 -14.73
N GLU A 311 -1.80 -47.26 -14.31
CA GLU A 311 -2.01 -48.67 -14.67
C GLU A 311 -3.35 -49.23 -14.13
N LEU A 312 -3.73 -48.87 -12.90
CA LEU A 312 -5.00 -49.30 -12.30
C LEU A 312 -6.20 -48.55 -12.88
N GLU A 313 -6.08 -47.25 -13.16
CA GLU A 313 -7.13 -46.45 -13.82
C GLU A 313 -7.40 -46.95 -15.24
N THR A 314 -6.33 -47.24 -16.02
CA THR A 314 -6.48 -47.79 -17.38
C THR A 314 -7.01 -49.23 -17.36
N SER A 315 -6.61 -50.05 -16.38
CA SER A 315 -7.19 -51.39 -16.17
C SER A 315 -8.68 -51.31 -15.82
N LEU A 316 -9.06 -50.45 -14.87
CA LEU A 316 -10.45 -50.22 -14.46
C LEU A 316 -11.32 -49.71 -15.62
N ALA A 317 -10.83 -48.73 -16.39
CA ALA A 317 -11.53 -48.24 -17.56
C ALA A 317 -11.80 -49.37 -18.59
N SER A 318 -10.84 -50.27 -18.79
CA SER A 318 -11.02 -51.45 -19.66
C SER A 318 -12.01 -52.47 -19.08
N THR A 319 -12.04 -52.71 -17.77
CA THR A 319 -13.05 -53.61 -17.19
C THR A 319 -14.45 -53.01 -17.25
N MET A 320 -14.60 -51.69 -17.08
CA MET A 320 -15.89 -50.99 -17.22
C MET A 320 -16.42 -51.05 -18.67
N ASP A 321 -15.57 -50.78 -19.67
CA ASP A 321 -15.90 -50.92 -21.11
C ASP A 321 -16.28 -52.37 -21.48
N ASN A 322 -15.60 -53.37 -20.92
CA ASN A 322 -15.97 -54.79 -21.10
C ASN A 322 -17.30 -55.16 -20.43
N LEU A 323 -17.58 -54.64 -19.22
CA LEU A 323 -18.85 -54.84 -18.53
C LEU A 323 -20.01 -54.14 -19.23
N GLU A 324 -19.81 -52.94 -19.80
CA GLU A 324 -20.80 -52.25 -20.62
C GLU A 324 -21.15 -53.08 -21.87
N LYS A 325 -20.14 -53.63 -22.56
CA LYS A 325 -20.34 -54.54 -23.70
C LYS A 325 -21.11 -55.81 -23.31
N GLN A 326 -20.80 -56.42 -22.17
CA GLN A 326 -21.54 -57.58 -21.66
C GLN A 326 -22.98 -57.21 -21.28
N MET A 327 -23.22 -56.05 -20.66
CA MET A 327 -24.55 -55.57 -20.31
C MET A 327 -25.41 -55.31 -21.55
N ILE A 328 -24.84 -54.71 -22.60
CA ILE A 328 -25.51 -54.54 -23.90
C ILE A 328 -25.85 -55.91 -24.52
N LEU A 329 -24.92 -56.87 -24.49
CA LEU A 329 -25.14 -58.22 -25.01
C LEU A 329 -26.24 -58.96 -24.23
N MET A 330 -26.20 -58.98 -22.90
CA MET A 330 -27.24 -59.56 -22.07
C MET A 330 -28.60 -58.92 -22.33
N THR A 331 -28.66 -57.58 -22.43
CA THR A 331 -29.90 -56.85 -22.74
C THR A 331 -30.47 -57.24 -24.11
N SER A 332 -29.62 -57.60 -25.08
CA SER A 332 -30.07 -58.15 -26.37
C SER A 332 -30.54 -59.60 -26.28
N GLN A 333 -29.88 -60.43 -25.47
CA GLN A 333 -30.26 -61.83 -25.24
C GLN A 333 -31.57 -61.94 -24.47
N SER A 334 -31.77 -61.16 -23.39
CA SER A 334 -33.04 -61.14 -22.64
C SER A 334 -34.23 -60.75 -23.51
N LYS A 335 -34.06 -59.82 -24.46
CA LYS A 335 -35.12 -59.49 -25.45
C LYS A 335 -35.46 -60.69 -26.34
N LEU A 336 -34.44 -61.38 -26.87
CA LEU A 336 -34.62 -62.59 -27.69
C LEU A 336 -35.22 -63.76 -26.91
N ILE A 337 -34.93 -63.87 -25.61
CA ILE A 337 -35.55 -64.86 -24.70
C ILE A 337 -37.02 -64.54 -24.49
N VAL A 338 -37.39 -63.29 -24.13
CA VAL A 338 -38.81 -62.89 -23.97
C VAL A 338 -39.61 -63.10 -25.26
N GLU A 339 -39.02 -62.81 -26.43
CA GLU A 339 -39.61 -63.15 -27.72
C GLU A 339 -39.76 -64.66 -27.96
N ALA A 340 -38.84 -65.48 -27.47
CA ALA A 340 -38.87 -66.94 -27.61
C ALA A 340 -39.86 -67.60 -26.63
N GLU A 341 -39.92 -67.11 -25.39
CA GLU A 341 -40.88 -67.52 -24.36
C GLU A 341 -42.31 -67.24 -24.82
N GLY A 342 -42.59 -66.03 -25.32
CA GLY A 342 -43.91 -65.72 -25.91
C GLY A 342 -44.29 -66.67 -27.06
N ARG A 343 -43.34 -67.00 -27.96
CA ARG A 343 -43.56 -68.00 -29.02
C ARG A 343 -43.77 -69.42 -28.47
N ALA A 344 -43.14 -69.76 -27.35
CA ALA A 344 -43.26 -71.06 -26.70
C ALA A 344 -44.58 -71.20 -25.93
N GLU A 345 -45.02 -70.19 -25.18
CA GLU A 345 -46.32 -70.16 -24.50
C GLU A 345 -47.48 -70.31 -25.50
N GLU A 346 -47.42 -69.59 -26.63
CA GLU A 346 -48.40 -69.80 -27.70
C GLU A 346 -48.39 -71.25 -28.24
N ALA A 347 -47.22 -71.88 -28.34
CA ALA A 347 -47.09 -73.26 -28.82
C ALA A 347 -47.60 -74.29 -27.78
N GLU A 348 -47.29 -74.09 -26.50
CA GLU A 348 -47.81 -74.92 -25.41
C GLU A 348 -49.34 -74.79 -25.28
N MET A 349 -49.91 -73.59 -25.46
CA MET A 349 -51.36 -73.41 -25.45
C MET A 349 -52.01 -74.24 -26.58
N ARG A 350 -51.47 -74.16 -27.79
CA ARG A 350 -51.88 -75.00 -28.94
C ARG A 350 -51.66 -76.51 -28.69
N GLN A 351 -50.75 -76.90 -27.81
CA GLN A 351 -50.51 -78.30 -27.44
C GLN A 351 -51.45 -78.78 -26.33
N ARG A 352 -51.65 -77.99 -25.27
CA ARG A 352 -52.62 -78.27 -24.18
C ARG A 352 -54.05 -78.40 -24.71
N GLU A 353 -54.38 -77.68 -25.78
CA GLU A 353 -55.65 -77.85 -26.51
C GLU A 353 -55.77 -79.22 -27.21
N ARG A 354 -54.65 -79.75 -27.76
CA ARG A 354 -54.59 -81.07 -28.41
C ARG A 354 -54.58 -82.22 -27.38
N GLU A 355 -53.81 -82.11 -26.31
CA GLU A 355 -53.73 -83.15 -25.27
C GLU A 355 -55.05 -83.32 -24.52
N ARG A 356 -55.74 -82.21 -24.23
CA ARG A 356 -57.08 -82.22 -23.63
C ARG A 356 -58.13 -82.91 -24.53
N PHE A 357 -57.90 -82.91 -25.85
CA PHE A 357 -58.71 -83.65 -26.82
C PHE A 357 -58.39 -85.16 -26.80
N ILE A 358 -57.12 -85.54 -26.62
CA ILE A 358 -56.65 -86.95 -26.60
C ILE A 358 -57.04 -87.67 -25.30
N LEU A 359 -56.79 -87.10 -24.12
CA LEU A 359 -57.11 -87.73 -22.83
C LEU A 359 -58.62 -87.99 -22.66
N ASN A 360 -59.45 -87.16 -23.31
CA ASN A 360 -60.90 -87.32 -23.37
C ASN A 360 -61.35 -88.47 -24.31
N ASN A 361 -60.44 -89.08 -25.07
CA ASN A 361 -60.64 -90.36 -25.74
C ASN A 361 -60.13 -91.53 -24.90
N GLU A 362 -58.88 -91.48 -24.42
CA GLU A 362 -58.25 -92.61 -23.70
C GLU A 362 -59.06 -93.06 -22.46
N LYS A 363 -59.65 -92.12 -21.71
CA LYS A 363 -60.54 -92.42 -20.57
C LYS A 363 -61.80 -93.22 -20.93
N LYS A 364 -62.14 -93.36 -22.22
CA LYS A 364 -63.23 -94.23 -22.70
C LYS A 364 -62.76 -95.67 -22.92
N GLU A 365 -61.46 -95.88 -23.18
CA GLU A 365 -60.88 -97.19 -23.49
C GLU A 365 -60.44 -97.94 -22.21
N GLU A 366 -59.81 -97.25 -21.24
CA GLU A 366 -59.37 -97.87 -19.98
C GLU A 366 -60.54 -98.48 -19.16
N SER A 367 -61.74 -97.89 -19.28
CA SER A 367 -63.00 -98.43 -18.75
C SER A 367 -63.38 -99.81 -19.33
N GLY A 368 -62.77 -100.23 -20.45
CA GLY A 368 -62.88 -101.58 -21.01
C GLY A 368 -62.08 -102.62 -20.23
N ASP A 369 -60.80 -102.35 -19.97
CA ASP A 369 -59.81 -103.36 -19.58
C ASP A 369 -59.90 -103.80 -18.11
N ASP A 370 -60.34 -102.93 -17.20
CA ASP A 370 -60.55 -103.32 -15.78
C ASP A 370 -61.56 -104.47 -15.62
N LYS A 371 -62.53 -104.56 -16.54
CA LYS A 371 -63.52 -105.65 -16.59
C LYS A 371 -62.85 -107.00 -16.91
N ILE A 372 -61.74 -106.99 -17.64
CA ILE A 372 -60.97 -108.19 -18.03
C ILE A 372 -60.12 -108.67 -16.85
N ARG A 373 -59.46 -107.75 -16.13
CA ARG A 373 -58.63 -108.07 -14.95
C ARG A 373 -59.43 -108.81 -13.87
N SER A 374 -60.70 -108.43 -13.66
CA SER A 374 -61.59 -109.09 -12.69
C SER A 374 -61.85 -110.58 -12.96
N ALA A 375 -61.70 -111.07 -14.20
CA ALA A 375 -61.98 -112.46 -14.54
C ALA A 375 -60.82 -113.41 -14.21
N LEU A 376 -59.57 -112.95 -14.35
CA LEU A 376 -58.37 -113.78 -14.18
C LEU A 376 -58.16 -114.27 -12.74
N VAL A 377 -58.52 -113.45 -11.74
CA VAL A 377 -58.35 -113.77 -10.32
C VAL A 377 -59.17 -115.01 -9.91
N TYR A 378 -60.32 -115.25 -10.55
CA TYR A 378 -61.23 -116.35 -10.20
C TYR A 378 -60.71 -117.75 -10.61
N LEU A 379 -59.77 -117.82 -11.56
CA LEU A 379 -59.24 -119.08 -12.08
C LEU A 379 -58.08 -119.67 -11.26
N ALA A 380 -57.44 -118.89 -10.39
CA ALA A 380 -56.26 -119.32 -9.63
C ALA A 380 -56.56 -120.23 -8.42
N SER A 381 -57.85 -120.42 -8.08
CA SER A 381 -58.29 -120.89 -6.75
C SER A 381 -58.79 -122.35 -6.66
N SER A 382 -58.51 -123.22 -7.64
CA SER A 382 -59.19 -124.53 -7.76
C SER A 382 -58.30 -125.77 -8.01
N ALA A 383 -56.98 -125.70 -7.79
CA ALA A 383 -56.06 -126.84 -7.96
C ALA A 383 -55.27 -127.18 -6.67
N PRO A 384 -55.15 -128.45 -6.23
CA PRO A 384 -54.48 -128.81 -4.98
C PRO A 384 -53.09 -129.45 -5.15
N VAL A 385 -52.06 -128.80 -4.59
CA VAL A 385 -50.80 -129.41 -4.09
C VAL A 385 -50.41 -128.66 -2.81
N ASP A 386 -49.87 -129.36 -1.80
CA ASP A 386 -49.40 -128.76 -0.54
C ASP A 386 -48.29 -127.71 -0.79
N ARG A 387 -48.39 -126.47 -0.28
CA ARG A 387 -48.34 -126.01 1.13
C ARG A 387 -46.94 -126.12 1.76
N GLN A 388 -46.45 -124.97 2.24
CA GLN A 388 -45.26 -124.80 3.12
C GLN A 388 -43.95 -125.30 2.48
N LEU A 389 -43.27 -124.55 1.59
CA LEU A 389 -43.23 -123.09 1.37
C LEU A 389 -43.23 -122.79 -0.14
N LEU A 390 -43.86 -121.75 -0.69
CA LEU A 390 -44.58 -120.61 -0.09
C LEU A 390 -43.76 -119.75 0.89
N SER A 391 -42.51 -119.48 0.52
CA SER A 391 -41.78 -118.24 0.87
C SER A 391 -41.60 -117.33 -0.36
N SER A 392 -42.26 -117.67 -1.47
CA SER A 392 -42.36 -116.86 -2.67
C SER A 392 -43.22 -115.60 -2.42
N LEU A 393 -42.97 -114.55 -3.20
CA LEU A 393 -43.90 -113.43 -3.46
C LEU A 393 -44.18 -112.45 -2.29
N HIS A 394 -43.13 -111.99 -1.59
CA HIS A 394 -43.19 -110.66 -0.94
C HIS A 394 -41.89 -109.84 -0.90
N SER A 395 -41.20 -109.71 -2.05
CA SER A 395 -40.16 -108.70 -2.25
C SER A 395 -40.01 -108.18 -3.70
N VAL A 396 -41.06 -108.29 -4.54
CA VAL A 396 -41.17 -107.47 -5.76
C VAL A 396 -41.57 -106.05 -5.35
N THR A 397 -40.65 -105.33 -4.69
CA THR A 397 -40.87 -103.94 -4.23
C THR A 397 -39.58 -103.14 -4.02
N THR A 398 -38.44 -103.58 -4.57
CA THR A 398 -37.18 -102.81 -4.52
C THR A 398 -36.36 -102.96 -5.80
N VAL A 399 -36.28 -101.85 -6.55
CA VAL A 399 -35.06 -101.28 -7.17
C VAL A 399 -34.05 -102.31 -7.74
N MET A 400 -33.94 -102.56 -9.06
CA MET A 400 -33.67 -101.59 -10.14
C MET A 400 -32.47 -100.65 -9.87
N LEU A 401 -31.32 -101.23 -9.47
CA LEU A 401 -30.02 -100.57 -9.53
C LEU A 401 -28.91 -101.49 -10.09
N LYS A 402 -28.48 -101.14 -11.31
CA LYS A 402 -27.09 -101.09 -11.77
C LYS A 402 -26.24 -102.39 -11.86
N GLU A 403 -26.40 -103.09 -12.99
CA GLU A 403 -25.32 -103.69 -13.78
C GLU A 403 -25.39 -103.08 -15.20
N GLY A 404 -24.33 -102.96 -16.01
CA GLY A 404 -22.90 -103.20 -15.76
C GLY A 404 -22.09 -103.19 -17.07
N GLY A 405 -21.11 -102.28 -17.18
CA GLY A 405 -20.17 -102.14 -18.30
C GLY A 405 -20.76 -101.74 -19.66
N ASP A 406 -20.02 -101.62 -20.77
CA ASP A 406 -18.62 -101.23 -21.09
C ASP A 406 -18.56 -101.18 -22.65
N GLU A 407 -17.67 -100.50 -23.39
CA GLU A 407 -16.45 -99.69 -23.16
C GLU A 407 -16.69 -98.28 -23.83
N GLY A 408 -15.85 -97.24 -23.82
CA GLY A 408 -14.52 -96.93 -23.25
C GLY A 408 -13.95 -95.62 -23.89
N GLU A 409 -12.91 -95.02 -23.27
CA GLU A 409 -11.76 -94.28 -23.88
C GLU A 409 -11.98 -93.08 -24.84
N ASP A 410 -11.27 -91.94 -24.80
CA ASP A 410 -10.16 -91.34 -24.00
C ASP A 410 -10.05 -89.83 -24.43
N SER A 411 -9.47 -88.80 -23.78
CA SER A 411 -8.64 -88.55 -22.56
C SER A 411 -9.10 -87.21 -21.90
N GLY A 412 -8.53 -86.62 -20.83
CA GLY A 412 -7.43 -86.96 -19.91
C GLY A 412 -6.69 -85.71 -19.36
N GLU A 413 -6.37 -85.68 -18.05
CA GLU A 413 -5.37 -84.84 -17.32
C GLU A 413 -5.52 -83.28 -17.32
N GLU A 414 -5.27 -82.50 -16.26
CA GLU A 414 -4.90 -82.74 -14.83
C GLU A 414 -5.19 -81.48 -13.95
N ASP A 415 -5.45 -81.66 -12.63
CA ASP A 415 -5.25 -80.79 -11.44
C ASP A 415 -5.63 -79.27 -11.39
N GLU A 416 -5.93 -78.63 -10.23
CA GLU A 416 -6.08 -79.06 -8.82
C GLU A 416 -7.21 -78.24 -8.12
N THR A 417 -7.43 -78.40 -6.80
CA THR A 417 -8.64 -77.89 -6.09
C THR A 417 -8.42 -76.77 -5.06
N GLU A 418 -9.41 -75.86 -4.91
CA GLU A 418 -9.58 -74.97 -3.75
C GLU A 418 -11.02 -75.00 -3.21
N ALA A 419 -11.21 -74.65 -1.92
CA ALA A 419 -12.50 -74.73 -1.22
C ALA A 419 -12.75 -73.59 -0.20
N ILE A 420 -14.02 -73.32 0.08
CA ILE A 420 -14.54 -72.11 0.77
C ILE A 420 -14.59 -72.27 2.31
N PRO A 421 -14.21 -71.22 3.07
CA PRO A 421 -14.75 -70.91 4.40
C PRO A 421 -15.50 -69.54 4.46
N PRO A 422 -16.24 -69.20 5.55
CA PRO A 422 -17.51 -68.46 5.44
C PRO A 422 -17.57 -67.01 5.99
N VAL A 423 -18.77 -66.42 5.85
CA VAL A 423 -19.22 -65.06 6.21
C VAL A 423 -19.29 -64.76 7.72
N PRO A 424 -19.07 -63.49 8.12
CA PRO A 424 -19.82 -62.91 9.25
C PRO A 424 -20.38 -61.48 9.03
N HIS A 425 -21.69 -61.34 9.30
CA HIS A 425 -22.42 -60.17 9.86
C HIS A 425 -22.44 -58.76 9.20
N ALA A 426 -23.66 -58.18 9.21
CA ALA A 426 -23.95 -56.75 9.11
C ALA A 426 -23.86 -56.06 10.51
N PRO A 427 -23.90 -54.72 10.58
CA PRO A 427 -25.16 -53.94 10.65
C PRO A 427 -25.16 -52.74 9.66
N GLU A 428 -26.18 -51.90 9.45
CA GLU A 428 -27.65 -51.86 9.66
C GLU A 428 -28.17 -50.69 8.76
N GLU A 429 -29.49 -50.59 8.55
CA GLU A 429 -30.34 -49.40 8.23
C GLU A 429 -29.76 -48.17 7.44
N ALA A 430 -30.45 -47.54 6.47
CA ALA A 430 -31.87 -47.58 6.10
C ALA A 430 -32.13 -47.32 4.59
N THR A 431 -33.41 -47.38 4.20
CA THR A 431 -33.95 -47.23 2.84
C THR A 431 -34.09 -45.76 2.35
N PRO A 432 -34.27 -45.52 1.03
CA PRO A 432 -34.28 -44.18 0.43
C PRO A 432 -35.67 -43.53 0.40
N ASP A 433 -35.78 -42.33 -0.17
CA ASP A 433 -36.94 -41.95 -0.99
C ASP A 433 -36.56 -41.01 -2.16
N ASP A 434 -37.38 -41.12 -3.20
CA ASP A 434 -37.33 -40.66 -4.60
C ASP A 434 -36.74 -39.29 -5.01
N SER A 435 -36.41 -39.23 -6.32
CA SER A 435 -36.22 -37.98 -7.05
C SER A 435 -37.55 -37.34 -7.46
N GLU A 436 -37.63 -36.01 -7.49
CA GLU A 436 -38.46 -35.33 -8.49
C GLU A 436 -37.78 -34.06 -9.03
N CYS A 437 -37.97 -33.78 -10.32
CA CYS A 437 -37.29 -32.71 -11.04
C CYS A 437 -38.24 -31.53 -11.25
N GLY A 438 -38.09 -30.46 -10.46
CA GLY A 438 -38.97 -29.29 -10.48
C GLY A 438 -38.21 -27.96 -10.56
N ALA A 439 -38.34 -27.25 -11.68
CA ALA A 439 -37.70 -25.95 -11.87
C ALA A 439 -38.54 -24.78 -11.33
N SER A 440 -37.96 -23.92 -10.47
CA SER A 440 -38.52 -22.60 -10.16
C SER A 440 -37.48 -21.59 -9.65
N SER A 441 -37.93 -20.33 -9.52
CA SER A 441 -37.22 -19.06 -9.29
C SER A 441 -36.31 -18.96 -8.05
N PRO A 442 -35.51 -17.86 -7.91
CA PRO A 442 -34.56 -17.70 -6.81
C PRO A 442 -35.21 -17.64 -5.42
N ILE A 443 -34.65 -18.39 -4.49
CA ILE A 443 -34.98 -18.40 -3.06
C ILE A 443 -34.08 -17.33 -2.37
N PRO A 444 -34.58 -16.54 -1.39
CA PRO A 444 -33.73 -15.62 -0.62
C PRO A 444 -32.75 -16.40 0.29
N PRO A 445 -31.56 -15.84 0.60
CA PRO A 445 -30.55 -16.55 1.38
C PRO A 445 -31.02 -16.86 2.80
N ASP A 446 -30.62 -18.03 3.31
CA ASP A 446 -31.07 -18.54 4.60
C ASP A 446 -30.61 -17.69 5.78
N VAL A 447 -31.45 -17.68 6.83
CA VAL A 447 -31.25 -16.84 8.01
C VAL A 447 -29.95 -17.20 8.75
N ASP A 448 -29.53 -18.47 8.69
CA ASP A 448 -28.28 -18.94 9.30
C ASP A 448 -27.01 -18.48 8.57
N GLU A 449 -27.02 -18.33 7.24
CA GLU A 449 -25.87 -17.76 6.52
C GLU A 449 -25.63 -16.31 6.94
N MET A 450 -26.71 -15.52 7.08
CA MET A 450 -26.63 -14.14 7.55
C MET A 450 -26.24 -14.06 9.04
N ALA A 451 -26.62 -15.05 9.85
CA ALA A 451 -26.19 -15.16 11.25
C ALA A 451 -24.71 -15.56 11.39
N ASP A 452 -24.16 -16.37 10.48
CA ASP A 452 -22.73 -16.69 10.46
C ASP A 452 -21.89 -15.55 9.87
N MET A 453 -22.35 -14.92 8.79
CA MET A 453 -21.77 -13.68 8.25
C MET A 453 -21.67 -12.59 9.32
N LYS A 454 -22.71 -12.41 10.14
CA LYS A 454 -22.73 -11.47 11.28
C LYS A 454 -21.70 -11.84 12.35
N ARG A 455 -21.58 -13.13 12.72
CA ARG A 455 -20.57 -13.61 13.68
C ARG A 455 -19.14 -13.38 13.18
N ARG A 456 -18.86 -13.65 11.91
CA ARG A 456 -17.56 -13.34 11.27
C ARG A 456 -17.26 -11.84 11.28
N LEU A 457 -18.26 -11.00 11.00
CA LEU A 457 -18.10 -9.54 11.04
C LEU A 457 -17.82 -9.02 12.47
N GLU A 458 -18.53 -9.56 13.47
CA GLU A 458 -18.32 -9.24 14.89
C GLU A 458 -16.94 -9.70 15.37
N GLN A 459 -16.46 -10.86 14.94
CA GLN A 459 -15.09 -11.32 15.19
C GLN A 459 -14.05 -10.35 14.61
N VAL A 460 -14.16 -9.98 13.33
CA VAL A 460 -13.22 -9.05 12.68
C VAL A 460 -13.24 -7.65 13.33
N VAL A 461 -14.40 -7.19 13.81
CA VAL A 461 -14.50 -5.94 14.58
C VAL A 461 -13.79 -6.05 15.93
N ASN A 462 -13.93 -7.17 16.64
CA ASN A 462 -13.26 -7.41 17.92
C ASN A 462 -11.73 -7.54 17.76
N GLU A 463 -11.26 -8.27 16.74
CA GLU A 463 -9.83 -8.39 16.41
C GLU A 463 -9.23 -7.03 16.05
N LYS A 464 -9.93 -6.22 15.25
CA LYS A 464 -9.53 -4.84 14.94
C LYS A 464 -9.46 -3.96 16.20
N MET A 465 -10.42 -4.10 17.12
CA MET A 465 -10.43 -3.34 18.37
C MET A 465 -9.26 -3.74 19.29
N ALA A 466 -8.93 -5.04 19.36
CA ALA A 466 -7.77 -5.53 20.10
C ALA A 466 -6.45 -4.95 19.53
N LEU A 467 -6.28 -4.99 18.19
CA LEU A 467 -5.11 -4.40 17.52
C LEU A 467 -4.99 -2.88 17.72
N GLN A 468 -6.10 -2.15 17.80
CA GLN A 468 -6.07 -0.73 18.13
C GLN A 468 -5.59 -0.48 19.58
N LEU A 469 -6.06 -1.27 20.55
CA LEU A 469 -5.62 -1.18 21.95
C LEU A 469 -4.13 -1.56 22.12
N GLU A 470 -3.65 -2.55 21.38
CA GLU A 470 -2.23 -2.93 21.37
C GLU A 470 -1.36 -1.82 20.77
N LEU A 471 -1.77 -1.24 19.63
CA LEU A 471 -1.06 -0.12 19.00
C LEU A 471 -1.04 1.15 19.88
N GLU A 472 -2.10 1.39 20.65
CA GLU A 472 -2.15 2.46 21.65
C GLU A 472 -1.28 2.16 22.88
N SER A 473 -1.22 0.90 23.33
CA SER A 473 -0.27 0.45 24.37
C SER A 473 1.20 0.63 23.93
N LEU A 474 1.53 0.30 22.68
CA LEU A 474 2.84 0.50 22.08
C LEU A 474 3.19 2.00 21.94
N ARG A 475 2.21 2.85 21.57
CA ARG A 475 2.38 4.31 21.57
C ARG A 475 2.68 4.83 22.99
N ASN A 476 1.89 4.41 23.97
CA ASN A 476 2.05 4.84 25.37
C ASN A 476 3.38 4.36 26.00
N THR A 477 3.82 3.13 25.73
CA THR A 477 5.13 2.64 26.22
C THR A 477 6.30 3.33 25.55
N ARG A 478 6.22 3.63 24.24
CA ARG A 478 7.22 4.45 23.55
C ARG A 478 7.29 5.88 24.12
N GLN A 479 6.14 6.49 24.41
CA GLN A 479 6.09 7.83 25.03
C GLN A 479 6.65 7.84 26.45
N ARG A 480 6.41 6.80 27.26
CA ARG A 480 7.04 6.66 28.59
C ARG A 480 8.56 6.54 28.49
N LYS A 481 9.09 5.69 27.61
CA LYS A 481 10.54 5.60 27.37
C LYS A 481 11.15 6.94 27.00
N TRP A 482 10.51 7.70 26.11
CA TRP A 482 11.01 9.00 25.68
C TRP A 482 11.03 10.03 26.84
N ILE A 483 10.07 9.94 27.76
CA ILE A 483 10.04 10.75 29.00
C ILE A 483 11.12 10.28 29.99
N GLU A 484 11.34 8.97 30.14
CA GLU A 484 12.37 8.40 31.01
C GLU A 484 13.78 8.74 30.51
N GLU A 485 14.07 8.53 29.22
CA GLU A 485 15.30 8.92 28.52
C GLU A 485 15.54 10.44 28.63
N GLY A 486 14.49 11.25 28.44
CA GLY A 486 14.56 12.70 28.67
C GLY A 486 14.88 13.09 30.12
N LEU A 487 14.31 12.38 31.11
CA LEU A 487 14.64 12.57 32.52
C LEU A 487 16.08 12.16 32.85
N GLU A 488 16.61 11.12 32.20
CA GLU A 488 18.02 10.74 32.36
C GLU A 488 18.96 11.77 31.74
N MET A 489 18.63 12.36 30.59
CA MET A 489 19.42 13.47 30.03
C MET A 489 19.45 14.68 30.97
N VAL A 490 18.31 15.08 31.55
CA VAL A 490 18.25 16.19 32.53
C VAL A 490 19.03 15.87 33.82
N LYS A 491 19.04 14.61 34.28
CA LYS A 491 19.88 14.16 35.39
C LYS A 491 21.37 14.21 35.05
N MET A 492 21.77 13.76 33.87
CA MET A 492 23.16 13.82 33.41
C MET A 492 23.65 15.26 33.24
N GLU A 493 22.81 16.16 32.73
CA GLU A 493 23.13 17.58 32.59
C GLU A 493 23.26 18.29 33.95
N THR A 494 22.39 17.98 34.92
CA THR A 494 22.53 18.50 36.30
C THR A 494 23.78 17.96 36.99
N ILE A 495 24.08 16.67 36.89
CA ILE A 495 25.34 16.08 37.40
C ILE A 495 26.57 16.72 36.73
N GLY A 496 26.52 16.97 35.42
CA GLY A 496 27.58 17.64 34.67
C GLY A 496 27.77 19.11 35.07
N ASN A 497 26.68 19.81 35.44
CA ASN A 497 26.76 21.18 35.95
C ASN A 497 27.31 21.22 37.38
N ASP A 498 26.87 20.33 38.27
CA ASP A 498 27.43 20.15 39.62
C ASP A 498 28.95 19.89 39.58
N GLY A 499 29.40 19.04 38.63
CA GLY A 499 30.82 18.80 38.39
C GLY A 499 31.56 20.08 37.96
N ARG A 500 31.02 20.81 36.97
CA ARG A 500 31.61 22.06 36.47
C ARG A 500 31.60 23.20 37.50
N GLU A 501 30.65 23.25 38.43
CA GLU A 501 30.66 24.23 39.52
C GLU A 501 31.69 23.89 40.61
N ARG A 502 31.89 22.61 40.94
CA ARG A 502 32.96 22.17 41.85
C ARG A 502 34.34 22.47 41.26
N GLU A 503 34.53 22.21 39.97
CA GLU A 503 35.79 22.51 39.27
C GLU A 503 36.06 24.03 39.20
N ARG A 504 35.02 24.84 38.90
CA ARG A 504 35.10 26.32 38.94
C ARG A 504 35.41 26.84 40.35
N SER A 505 34.95 26.17 41.40
CA SER A 505 35.24 26.53 42.79
C SER A 505 36.71 26.26 43.13
N GLN A 506 37.22 25.07 42.81
CA GLN A 506 38.65 24.74 42.99
C GLN A 506 39.57 25.67 42.17
N ARG A 507 39.20 26.02 40.93
CA ARG A 507 39.96 26.99 40.12
C ARG A 507 39.97 28.40 40.72
N ARG A 508 38.96 28.81 41.50
CA ARG A 508 38.96 30.11 42.21
C ARG A 508 39.90 30.12 43.41
N GLU A 509 39.99 29.04 44.16
CA GLU A 509 40.95 28.92 45.27
C GLU A 509 42.40 28.88 44.79
N GLY A 510 42.66 28.25 43.63
CA GLY A 510 44.00 28.20 43.02
C GLY A 510 44.50 29.51 42.39
N MET A 511 43.64 30.51 42.18
CA MET A 511 43.97 31.73 41.40
C MET A 511 44.44 32.92 42.25
N LEU A 512 44.93 32.67 43.48
CA LEU A 512 45.34 33.71 44.43
C LEU A 512 46.85 33.99 44.49
N VAL A 513 47.60 33.62 43.45
CA VAL A 513 49.06 33.87 43.32
C VAL A 513 49.40 34.41 41.93
N ASN A 514 50.35 35.34 41.86
CA ASN A 514 50.89 36.02 40.66
C ASN A 514 50.04 37.17 40.04
N GLN A 515 50.08 38.34 40.68
CA GLN A 515 49.95 39.63 39.97
C GLN A 515 51.25 39.95 39.21
N TRP A 516 51.18 40.37 37.94
CA TRP A 516 52.13 41.30 37.27
C TRP A 516 51.33 42.12 36.21
N PRO A 517 51.84 43.27 35.71
CA PRO A 517 51.03 44.49 35.65
C PRO A 517 50.33 44.86 34.32
N SER A 518 49.45 45.85 34.44
CA SER A 518 48.66 46.52 33.40
C SER A 518 49.47 47.17 32.26
N MET A 519 48.98 47.02 31.02
CA MET A 519 49.05 48.05 29.97
C MET A 519 47.82 48.03 29.06
N GLY A 520 47.42 49.22 28.56
CA GLY A 520 46.81 49.42 27.24
C GLY A 520 45.42 48.83 26.96
N VAL A 521 44.35 49.57 27.29
CA VAL A 521 43.02 49.32 26.72
C VAL A 521 42.99 49.76 25.25
N VAL A 522 42.69 48.83 24.33
CA VAL A 522 42.24 49.14 22.96
C VAL A 522 40.94 48.40 22.71
N ALA A 523 39.83 49.14 22.64
CA ALA A 523 38.52 48.56 22.35
C ALA A 523 38.39 48.30 20.84
N LEU A 524 38.23 47.03 20.45
CA LEU A 524 37.92 46.62 19.07
C LEU A 524 36.49 46.11 18.98
N VAL A 525 35.75 46.59 17.98
CA VAL A 525 34.31 46.37 17.83
C VAL A 525 34.02 44.94 17.37
N PRO A 526 33.10 44.19 18.03
CA PRO A 526 32.71 42.86 17.60
C PRO A 526 31.85 42.94 16.32
N GLY A 527 32.45 42.63 15.16
CA GLY A 527 31.72 42.66 13.88
C GLY A 527 32.41 42.11 12.63
N LEU A 528 33.73 41.85 12.65
CA LEU A 528 34.49 41.43 11.46
C LEU A 528 35.30 40.12 11.61
N GLY A 529 35.07 39.35 12.68
CA GLY A 529 35.80 38.09 12.93
C GLY A 529 35.46 36.92 11.99
N PHE A 530 34.33 36.96 11.29
CA PHE A 530 33.76 35.78 10.63
C PHE A 530 34.12 35.61 9.14
N LEU A 531 34.82 36.59 8.53
CA LEU A 531 35.15 36.56 7.09
C LEU A 531 36.63 36.24 6.79
N LEU A 532 37.46 36.07 7.83
CA LEU A 532 38.91 35.83 7.71
C LEU A 532 39.32 34.36 7.92
N LEU A 533 38.40 33.50 8.36
CA LEU A 533 38.67 32.08 8.63
C LEU A 533 38.47 31.16 7.40
N LEU A 534 37.84 31.64 6.31
CA LEU A 534 37.54 30.83 5.12
C LEU A 534 38.67 30.73 4.07
N PHE A 535 39.82 31.38 4.30
CA PHE A 535 40.98 31.35 3.37
C PHE A 535 42.28 30.81 3.98
N LEU A 536 42.24 30.28 5.20
CA LEU A 536 43.44 29.85 5.95
C LEU A 536 43.98 28.41 5.76
N PRO A 537 43.43 27.50 4.90
CA PRO A 537 44.06 26.19 4.65
C PRO A 537 44.97 26.13 3.41
N LEU A 538 45.28 27.26 2.75
CA LEU A 538 45.94 27.28 1.43
C LEU A 538 47.37 27.85 1.37
N PHE A 539 47.94 28.34 2.48
CA PHE A 539 49.27 29.00 2.48
C PHE A 539 50.37 28.32 3.32
N THR A 540 50.07 27.23 4.03
CA THR A 540 51.01 26.53 4.93
C THR A 540 51.87 25.45 4.25
N ARG A 541 52.06 25.51 2.91
CA ARG A 541 52.82 24.50 2.15
C ARG A 541 53.98 25.03 1.29
N PHE A 542 54.33 26.32 1.41
CA PHE A 542 55.48 26.92 0.70
C PHE A 542 56.33 27.82 1.63
N SER A 543 56.95 27.21 2.66
CA SER A 543 58.08 27.81 3.39
C SER A 543 58.91 26.74 4.10
N ASN A 544 59.78 26.05 3.34
CA ASN A 544 60.88 25.23 3.86
C ASN A 544 61.81 24.74 2.71
N GLN A 545 62.26 25.65 1.84
CA GLN A 545 63.34 25.39 0.89
C GLN A 545 63.99 26.70 0.37
N SER A 546 64.93 27.24 1.14
CA SER A 546 65.96 28.20 0.71
C SER A 546 67.06 28.27 1.77
#